data_AF-A0A9X0CJ62-F1
#
_entry.id   AF-A0A9X0CJ62-F1
#
_cell.length_a   1.000
_cell.length_b   1.000
_cell.length_c   1.000
_cell.angle_alpha   90.00
_cell.angle_beta   90.00
_cell.angle_gamma   90.00
#
_symmetry.space_group_name_H-M   'P 1'
#
loop_
_entity.id
_entity.type
_entity.pdbx_description
1 polymer ?
#
loop_
_entity_poly.entity_id
_entity_poly.type
_entity_poly.pdbx_seq_one_letter_code
_entity_poly.pdbx_strand_id
1 'polypeptide(L)'
;MDITDHGNFISSYLLKEMDLLSHVRMIANFLNKPLSEELINRIAQQCSFSSGMTKNASSYSIQTKECEASFLRKGVVGDWKNYFTPELNERFDKEVLAKLKGSGLEFDFEL
;
A
#
# COMPACT_ATOMS: atom_id res chain seq x y z
N MET A 1 3.69 24.20 5.56
CA MET A 1 3.34 24.32 4.13
C MET A 1 2.45 23.12 3.87
N ASP A 2 1.14 23.34 4.01
CA ASP A 2 0.15 22.27 3.92
C ASP A 2 0.09 21.75 2.49
N ILE A 3 0.36 20.45 2.33
CA ILE A 3 0.42 19.75 1.03
C ILE A 3 -0.99 19.46 0.50
N THR A 4 -2.03 19.89 1.21
CA THR A 4 -3.44 19.60 0.93
C THR A 4 -4.08 20.53 -0.10
N ASP A 5 -3.41 21.61 -0.54
CA ASP A 5 -4.05 22.66 -1.36
C ASP A 5 -3.87 22.51 -2.89
N HIS A 6 -3.22 21.45 -3.37
CA HIS A 6 -2.92 21.31 -4.80
C HIS A 6 -3.30 19.95 -5.37
N GLY A 7 -4.57 19.55 -5.36
CA GLY A 7 -5.10 18.46 -6.21
C GLY A 7 -4.32 17.13 -6.22
N ASN A 8 -3.44 16.92 -5.24
CA ASN A 8 -2.40 15.90 -5.25
C ASN A 8 -2.94 14.73 -4.43
N PHE A 9 -3.33 13.67 -5.14
CA PHE A 9 -3.74 12.41 -4.56
C PHE A 9 -2.50 11.70 -3.98
N ILE A 10 -2.25 11.85 -2.69
CA ILE A 10 -1.22 11.09 -1.97
C ILE A 10 -1.91 9.91 -1.29
N SER A 11 -1.93 8.76 -1.95
CA SER A 11 -2.27 7.48 -1.33
C SER A 11 -0.99 6.87 -0.76
N SER A 12 -0.71 7.10 0.52
CA SER A 12 0.38 6.41 1.21
C SER A 12 0.01 4.94 1.39
N TYR A 13 0.79 4.03 0.80
CA TYR A 13 0.63 2.57 0.90
C TYR A 13 0.64 2.00 2.34
N LEU A 14 0.90 2.82 3.35
CA LEU A 14 1.18 2.40 4.73
C LEU A 14 0.11 2.78 5.77
N LEU A 15 -1.00 3.42 5.40
CA LEU A 15 -2.04 3.68 6.38
C LEU A 15 -2.92 2.43 6.59
N LYS A 16 -2.70 1.81 7.77
CA LYS A 16 -3.60 0.96 8.56
C LYS A 16 -4.51 0.06 7.77
N GLU A 17 -4.19 -1.25 7.74
CA GLU A 17 -5.08 -2.33 7.28
C GLU A 17 -6.09 -1.84 6.24
N MET A 18 -5.55 -1.38 5.11
CA MET A 18 -6.24 -0.89 3.92
C MET A 18 -7.77 -0.99 4.05
N ASP A 19 -8.46 0.03 4.57
CA ASP A 19 -9.91 0.11 4.44
C ASP A 19 -10.19 0.33 2.95
N LEU A 20 -10.19 -0.77 2.22
CA LEU A 20 -10.34 -0.82 0.78
C LEU A 20 -11.65 -0.15 0.38
N LEU A 21 -12.68 -0.25 1.21
CA LEU A 21 -13.97 0.40 0.94
C LEU A 21 -13.83 1.91 0.99
N SER A 22 -13.22 2.46 2.04
CA SER A 22 -12.99 3.90 2.16
C SER A 22 -12.08 4.44 1.06
N HIS A 23 -11.02 3.72 0.68
CA HIS A 23 -10.13 4.14 -0.41
C HIS A 23 -10.82 4.11 -1.77
N VAL A 24 -11.61 3.06 -2.05
CA VAL A 24 -12.39 2.99 -3.29
C VAL A 24 -13.40 4.13 -3.36
N ARG A 25 -14.08 4.47 -2.24
CA ARG A 25 -14.96 5.65 -2.15
C ARG A 25 -14.20 6.95 -2.39
N MET A 26 -13.03 7.11 -1.77
CA MET A 26 -12.19 8.30 -1.93
C MET A 26 -11.75 8.48 -3.39
N ILE A 27 -11.26 7.43 -4.05
CA ILE A 27 -10.87 7.45 -5.46
C ILE A 27 -12.07 7.75 -6.37
N ALA A 28 -13.22 7.12 -6.10
CA ALA A 28 -14.46 7.37 -6.83
C ALA A 28 -14.86 8.86 -6.77
N ASN A 29 -14.79 9.45 -5.57
CA ASN A 29 -15.07 10.88 -5.36
C ASN A 29 -14.05 11.76 -6.08
N PHE A 30 -12.75 11.45 -5.98
CA PHE A 30 -11.69 12.19 -6.67
C PHE A 30 -11.87 12.20 -8.19
N LEU A 31 -12.30 11.07 -8.77
CA LEU A 31 -12.57 10.93 -10.19
C LEU A 31 -13.96 11.46 -10.61
N ASN A 32 -14.74 12.00 -9.67
CA ASN A 32 -16.15 12.40 -9.87
C ASN A 32 -17.02 11.30 -10.49
N LYS A 33 -16.79 10.04 -10.08
CA LYS A 33 -17.54 8.86 -10.51
C LYS A 33 -18.24 8.21 -9.32
N PRO A 34 -19.51 8.57 -9.01
CA PRO A 34 -20.23 7.90 -7.93
C PRO A 34 -20.40 6.41 -8.26
N LEU A 35 -20.09 5.55 -7.29
CA LEU A 35 -20.22 4.10 -7.39
C LEU A 35 -21.28 3.62 -6.42
N SER A 36 -21.98 2.53 -6.76
CA SER A 36 -22.88 1.85 -5.83
C SER A 36 -22.07 1.13 -4.74
N GLU A 37 -22.67 0.95 -3.57
CA GLU A 37 -22.06 0.19 -2.48
C GLU A 37 -21.70 -1.25 -2.89
N GLU A 38 -22.54 -1.89 -3.71
CA GLU A 38 -22.23 -3.22 -4.27
C GLU A 38 -20.93 -3.21 -5.09
N LEU A 39 -20.76 -2.20 -5.94
CA LEU A 39 -19.56 -2.09 -6.79
C LEU A 39 -18.32 -1.74 -5.96
N ILE A 40 -18.46 -0.90 -4.94
CA ILE A 40 -17.37 -0.58 -4.00
C ILE A 40 -16.91 -1.85 -3.29
N ASN A 41 -17.83 -2.65 -2.75
CA ASN A 41 -17.52 -3.91 -2.09
C ASN A 41 -16.84 -4.91 -3.04
N ARG A 42 -17.34 -5.00 -4.27
CA ARG A 42 -16.75 -5.89 -5.28
C ARG A 42 -15.31 -5.48 -5.63
N ILE A 43 -15.07 -4.19 -5.87
CA ILE A 43 -13.72 -3.68 -6.15
C ILE A 43 -12.80 -3.94 -4.96
N ALA A 44 -13.23 -3.61 -3.75
CA ALA A 44 -12.46 -3.88 -2.54
C ALA A 44 -12.09 -5.37 -2.39
N GLN A 45 -13.04 -6.29 -2.61
CA GLN A 45 -12.76 -7.71 -2.56
C GLN A 45 -11.76 -8.19 -3.62
N GLN A 46 -11.82 -7.62 -4.83
CA GLN A 46 -10.89 -7.95 -5.92
C GLN A 46 -9.48 -7.36 -5.67
N CYS A 47 -9.40 -6.20 -5.04
CA CYS A 47 -8.14 -5.55 -4.69
C CYS A 47 -7.52 -6.09 -3.39
N SER A 48 -8.24 -6.90 -2.62
CA SER A 48 -7.69 -7.48 -1.40
C SER A 48 -6.59 -8.49 -1.73
N PHE A 49 -5.51 -8.47 -0.94
CA PHE A 49 -4.40 -9.39 -1.14
C PHE A 49 -4.84 -10.86 -1.00
N SER A 50 -5.55 -11.20 0.08
CA SER A 50 -5.92 -12.57 0.43
C SER A 50 -7.08 -13.13 -0.40
N SER A 51 -8.12 -12.33 -0.68
CA SER A 51 -9.36 -12.85 -1.31
C SER A 51 -9.45 -12.54 -2.81
N GLY A 52 -8.71 -11.56 -3.31
CA GLY A 52 -8.75 -11.11 -4.69
C GLY A 52 -7.47 -11.45 -5.45
N MET A 53 -6.35 -10.82 -5.09
CA MET A 53 -5.09 -10.87 -5.85
C MET A 53 -4.51 -12.29 -5.92
N THR A 54 -4.45 -13.00 -4.79
CA THR A 54 -3.92 -14.38 -4.72
C THR A 54 -4.74 -15.38 -5.54
N LYS A 55 -6.05 -15.18 -5.70
CA LYS A 55 -6.89 -16.06 -6.53
C LYS A 55 -6.56 -15.96 -8.02
N ASN A 56 -5.97 -14.84 -8.43
CA ASN A 56 -5.49 -14.61 -9.80
C ASN A 56 -3.97 -14.41 -9.83
N ALA A 57 -3.23 -15.15 -8.99
CA ALA A 57 -1.78 -14.97 -8.82
C ALA A 57 -0.99 -15.10 -10.13
N SER A 58 -1.46 -15.88 -11.10
CA SER A 58 -0.83 -16.01 -12.42
C SER A 58 -0.84 -14.72 -13.23
N SER A 59 -1.82 -13.83 -13.02
CA SER A 59 -1.81 -12.50 -13.63
C SER A 59 -0.77 -11.57 -13.00
N TYR A 60 -0.19 -11.98 -11.87
CA TYR A 60 0.86 -11.27 -11.13
C TYR A 60 2.15 -12.10 -11.08
N SER A 61 2.36 -13.02 -12.02
CA SER A 61 3.64 -13.69 -12.20
C SER A 61 4.25 -13.36 -13.55
N ILE A 62 5.58 -13.36 -13.61
CA ILE A 62 6.33 -13.30 -14.85
C ILE A 62 7.05 -14.63 -15.05
N GLN A 63 6.85 -15.23 -16.21
CA GLN A 63 7.63 -16.39 -16.63
C GLN A 63 8.88 -15.90 -17.36
N THR A 64 10.03 -16.27 -16.80
CA THR A 64 11.32 -16.15 -17.47
C THR A 64 11.73 -17.54 -17.96
N LYS A 65 12.79 -17.61 -18.78
CA LYS A 65 13.32 -18.91 -19.27
C LYS A 65 13.80 -19.82 -18.12
N GLU A 66 14.12 -19.24 -16.96
CA GLU A 66 14.80 -19.90 -15.86
C GLU A 66 13.88 -20.14 -14.65
N CYS A 67 12.86 -19.31 -14.47
CA CYS A 67 11.87 -19.48 -13.39
C CYS A 67 10.56 -18.70 -13.63
N GLU A 68 9.53 -19.10 -12.89
CA GLU A 68 8.34 -18.29 -12.68
C GLU A 68 8.50 -17.47 -11.38
N ALA A 69 8.45 -16.14 -11.50
CA ALA A 69 8.56 -15.23 -10.37
C ALA A 69 7.21 -14.56 -10.09
N SER A 70 6.68 -14.75 -8.88
CA SER A 70 5.47 -14.08 -8.40
C SER A 70 5.80 -12.69 -7.86
N PHE A 71 5.03 -11.68 -8.26
CA PHE A 71 5.07 -10.34 -7.65
C PHE A 71 4.31 -10.29 -6.30
N LEU A 72 3.43 -11.25 -6.02
CA LEU A 72 2.72 -11.35 -4.74
C LEU A 72 3.60 -12.09 -3.72
N ARG A 73 4.01 -11.40 -2.65
CA ARG A 73 4.90 -11.96 -1.60
C ARG A 73 4.19 -12.22 -0.26
N LYS A 74 3.87 -11.16 0.49
CA LYS A 74 3.15 -11.27 1.78
C LYS A 74 2.00 -10.26 1.94
N GLY A 75 2.12 -9.07 1.36
CA GLY A 75 1.06 -8.05 1.43
C GLY A 75 0.75 -7.56 2.85
N VAL A 76 1.75 -7.54 3.74
CA VAL A 76 1.61 -7.11 5.14
C VAL A 76 2.60 -5.99 5.48
N VAL A 77 2.14 -5.04 6.27
CA VAL A 77 2.98 -3.97 6.84
C VAL A 77 3.84 -4.55 7.97
N GLY A 78 5.02 -4.00 8.20
CA GLY A 78 5.93 -4.46 9.27
C GLY A 78 6.81 -5.66 8.94
N ASP A 79 6.61 -6.32 7.79
CA ASP A 79 7.39 -7.52 7.43
C ASP A 79 8.89 -7.27 7.25
N TRP A 80 9.30 -6.01 7.08
CA TRP A 80 10.70 -5.61 6.99
C TRP A 80 11.51 -6.01 8.24
N LYS A 81 10.88 -6.09 9.42
CA LYS A 81 11.51 -6.54 10.66
C LYS A 81 12.05 -7.96 10.62
N ASN A 82 11.48 -8.82 9.76
CA ASN A 82 11.95 -10.19 9.59
C ASN A 82 13.29 -10.26 8.83
N TYR A 83 13.74 -9.14 8.25
CA TYR A 83 14.94 -9.07 7.43
C TYR A 83 16.01 -8.11 7.97
N PHE A 84 15.62 -7.18 8.84
CA PHE A 84 16.53 -6.17 9.37
C PHE A 84 17.28 -6.70 10.58
N THR A 85 18.61 -6.57 10.56
CA THR A 85 19.42 -6.74 11.77
C THR A 85 19.24 -5.52 12.69
N PRO A 86 19.57 -5.63 14.00
CA PRO A 86 19.49 -4.50 14.92
C PRO A 86 20.24 -3.26 14.43
N GLU A 87 21.40 -3.44 13.81
CA GLU A 87 22.23 -2.35 13.28
C GLU A 87 21.57 -1.65 12.09
N LEU A 88 20.89 -2.41 11.22
CA LEU A 88 20.14 -1.85 10.09
C LEU A 88 18.89 -1.09 10.56
N ASN A 89 18.24 -1.59 11.61
CA ASN A 89 17.09 -0.92 12.22
C ASN A 89 17.47 0.46 12.76
N GLU A 90 18.53 0.53 13.57
CA GLU A 90 19.00 1.80 14.14
C GLU A 90 19.40 2.81 13.03
N ARG A 91 20.08 2.32 11.99
CA ARG A 91 20.46 3.16 10.86
C ARG A 91 19.24 3.68 10.08
N PHE A 92 18.23 2.83 9.88
CA PHE A 92 16.98 3.21 9.22
C PHE A 92 16.27 4.33 10.00
N ASP A 93 16.07 4.13 11.31
CA ASP A 93 15.41 5.12 12.16
C ASP A 93 16.13 6.46 12.10
N LYS A 94 17.46 6.47 12.14
CA LYS A 94 18.25 7.70 12.08
C LYS A 94 18.15 8.39 10.73
N GLU A 95 18.35 7.68 9.62
CA GLU A 95 18.43 8.30 8.30
C GLU A 95 17.06 8.64 7.72
N VAL A 96 16.07 7.77 7.90
CA VAL A 96 14.73 7.95 7.33
C VAL A 96 13.96 9.00 8.11
N LEU A 97 13.92 8.92 9.44
CA LEU A 97 13.20 9.93 10.24
C LEU A 97 13.82 11.32 10.09
N ALA A 98 15.14 11.42 9.97
CA ALA A 98 15.81 12.70 9.70
C ALA A 98 15.40 13.31 8.35
N LYS A 99 15.21 12.48 7.31
CA LYS A 99 14.75 12.94 5.98
C LYS A 99 13.25 13.25 5.95
N LEU A 100 12.44 12.54 6.74
CA LEU A 100 11.00 12.79 6.85
C LEU A 100 10.69 14.05 7.67
N LYS A 101 11.57 14.42 8.59
CA LYS A 101 11.41 15.62 9.43
C LYS A 101 11.26 16.87 8.56
N GLY A 102 10.14 17.58 8.76
CA GLY A 102 9.84 18.81 8.02
C GLY A 102 9.21 18.60 6.65
N SER A 103 9.03 17.35 6.19
CA SER A 103 8.33 17.05 4.94
C SER A 103 6.81 17.13 5.04
N GLY A 104 6.25 17.09 6.26
CA GLY A 104 4.81 16.98 6.50
C GLY A 104 4.25 15.58 6.27
N LEU A 105 5.09 14.59 5.97
CA LEU A 105 4.71 13.19 5.82
C LEU A 105 4.87 12.43 7.14
N GLU A 106 3.87 11.63 7.47
CA GLU A 106 3.86 10.72 8.61
C GLU A 106 3.63 9.29 8.10
N PHE A 107 4.35 8.33 8.68
CA PHE A 107 4.34 6.94 8.24
C PHE A 107 4.25 6.01 9.44
N ASP A 108 3.31 5.06 9.37
CA ASP A 108 3.25 3.91 10.26
C ASP A 108 4.06 2.77 9.64
N PHE A 109 5.24 2.48 10.19
CA PHE A 109 6.08 1.37 9.73
C PHE A 109 5.61 0.00 10.25
N GLU A 110 4.60 0.02 11.12
CA GLU A 110 4.04 -1.11 11.87
C GLU A 110 2.53 -0.91 12.02
N LEU A 111 1.78 -2.01 12.13
CA LEU A 111 0.34 -2.00 12.41
C LEU A 111 0.06 -2.24 13.90
#